data_AF-A0A1Q6EBN5-F1
#
_entry.id   AF-A0A1Q6EBN5-F1
#
_cell.length_a   1.000
_cell.length_b   1.000
_cell.length_c   1.000
_cell.angle_alpha   90.00
_cell.angle_beta   90.00
_cell.angle_gamma   90.00
#
_symmetry.space_group_name_H-M   'P 1'
#
loop_
_entity.id
_entity.type
_entity.pdbx_description
1 polymer ?
#
loop_
_entity_poly.entity_id
_entity_poly.type
_entity_poly.pdbx_seq_one_letter_code
_entity_poly.pdbx_strand_id
1 'polypeptide(L)'
;MKKLITILVLSSAMLSACEGDPEIVPRTPTEAKIRELMIGYDGKVDMNAFVTDAQRGVWVVDACDMTYTDGKVSDGSGYDGGTLINHMMLLPTGICRTFFTLMHIPGPTVYSEGDQWSVSGEMKNTLALYNPGIEESAKTANYDQYAARTTLELLYYKDGVFVMKGRQPFAYMGGQTSKGVYEDYCRVVGHIATDKATVDRYLSYISYEQYKEENPDKF
;
A
#
# COMPACT_ATOMS: atom_id res chain seq x y z
N MET A 1 80.56 5.80 -8.00
CA MET A 1 80.45 4.77 -6.95
C MET A 1 78.98 4.39 -6.81
N LYS A 2 78.63 3.15 -7.19
CA LYS A 2 77.27 2.59 -7.19
C LYS A 2 76.81 2.34 -5.76
N LYS A 3 75.62 2.82 -5.37
CA LYS A 3 74.88 2.29 -4.22
C LYS A 3 73.70 1.48 -4.76
N LEU A 4 73.77 0.15 -4.60
CA LEU A 4 72.62 -0.73 -4.78
C LEU A 4 71.63 -0.45 -3.65
N ILE A 5 70.36 -0.22 -3.99
CA ILE A 5 69.25 -0.31 -3.04
C ILE A 5 68.36 -1.44 -3.55
N THR A 6 68.34 -2.52 -2.77
CA THR A 6 67.56 -3.74 -3.00
C THR A 6 66.08 -3.44 -2.81
N ILE A 7 65.28 -3.84 -3.80
CA ILE A 7 63.82 -3.84 -3.77
C ILE A 7 63.35 -4.91 -2.77
N LEU A 8 62.50 -4.53 -1.82
CA LEU A 8 61.74 -5.46 -0.98
C LEU A 8 60.27 -5.35 -1.38
N VAL A 9 59.82 -6.27 -2.23
CA VAL A 9 58.40 -6.48 -2.54
C VAL A 9 57.80 -7.22 -1.35
N LEU A 10 57.10 -6.50 -0.47
CA LEU A 10 56.22 -7.10 0.53
C LEU A 10 54.83 -7.26 -0.09
N SER A 11 54.62 -8.45 -0.63
CA SER A 11 53.30 -9.00 -0.89
C SER A 11 52.56 -9.21 0.43
N SER A 12 51.61 -8.33 0.73
CA SER A 12 50.54 -8.61 1.69
C SER A 12 49.21 -8.38 0.99
N ALA A 13 48.73 -9.44 0.35
CA ALA A 13 47.32 -9.60 0.05
C ALA A 13 46.58 -9.67 1.39
N MET A 14 46.03 -8.55 1.84
CA MET A 14 44.92 -8.56 2.79
C MET A 14 43.64 -8.46 1.97
N LEU A 15 43.11 -9.62 1.62
CA LEU A 15 41.67 -9.80 1.44
C LEU A 15 41.04 -9.54 2.81
N SER A 16 40.62 -8.31 3.09
CA SER A 16 39.65 -8.06 4.17
C SER A 16 38.38 -7.52 3.55
N ALA A 17 37.38 -8.40 3.57
CA ALA A 17 35.94 -8.18 3.52
C ALA A 17 35.44 -6.96 2.75
N CYS A 18 34.58 -7.24 1.77
CA CYS A 18 33.47 -6.38 1.43
C CYS A 18 32.84 -5.85 2.73
N GLU A 19 33.08 -4.59 3.05
CA GLU A 19 32.20 -3.81 3.91
C GLU A 19 30.88 -3.67 3.14
N GLY A 20 30.09 -4.75 3.13
CA GLY A 20 28.67 -4.63 2.90
C GLY A 20 28.14 -3.72 4.00
N ASP A 21 27.35 -2.72 3.60
CA ASP A 21 26.59 -1.90 4.55
C ASP A 21 26.05 -2.80 5.68
N PRO A 22 26.15 -2.37 6.95
CA PRO A 22 25.66 -3.18 8.06
C PRO A 22 24.26 -3.63 7.73
N GLU A 23 24.07 -4.94 7.62
CA GLU A 23 22.81 -5.55 7.18
C GLU A 23 21.71 -5.04 8.11
N ILE A 24 20.98 -4.02 7.65
CA ILE A 24 20.02 -3.31 8.50
C ILE A 24 18.97 -4.35 8.84
N VAL A 25 18.89 -4.82 10.08
CA VAL A 25 17.89 -5.80 10.49
C VAL A 25 16.49 -5.19 10.24
N PRO A 26 15.56 -5.92 9.58
CA PRO A 26 14.22 -5.41 9.34
C PRO A 26 13.52 -5.09 10.67
N ARG A 27 12.80 -3.96 10.73
CA ARG A 27 12.14 -3.52 11.96
C ARG A 27 10.78 -4.17 12.17
N THR A 28 10.17 -4.68 11.09
CA THR A 28 8.84 -5.30 11.06
C THR A 28 8.85 -6.55 10.17
N PRO A 29 7.88 -7.46 10.35
CA PRO A 29 7.66 -8.57 9.41
C PRO A 29 7.39 -8.10 7.97
N THR A 30 6.65 -6.99 7.80
CA THR A 30 6.40 -6.39 6.48
C THR A 30 7.69 -5.93 5.82
N GLU A 31 8.57 -5.24 6.54
CA GLU A 31 9.87 -4.82 6.02
C GLU A 31 10.74 -6.02 5.62
N ALA A 32 10.70 -7.11 6.40
CA ALA A 32 11.40 -8.35 6.07
C ALA A 32 10.87 -8.94 4.75
N LYS A 33 9.54 -9.03 4.58
CA LYS A 33 8.90 -9.51 3.35
C LYS A 33 9.23 -8.62 2.14
N ILE A 34 9.21 -7.30 2.30
CA ILE A 34 9.59 -6.35 1.24
C ILE A 34 11.03 -6.60 0.81
N ARG A 35 11.95 -6.73 1.76
CA ARG A 35 13.37 -6.97 1.46
C ARG A 35 13.54 -8.26 0.69
N GLU A 36 12.92 -9.35 1.13
CA GLU A 36 12.97 -10.64 0.43
C GLU A 36 12.49 -10.53 -1.01
N LEU A 37 11.33 -9.88 -1.24
CA LEU A 37 10.79 -9.67 -2.59
C LEU A 37 11.69 -8.83 -3.49
N MET A 38 12.42 -7.87 -2.90
CA MET A 38 13.27 -6.93 -3.64
C MET A 38 14.70 -7.45 -3.88
N ILE A 39 15.10 -8.60 -3.32
CA ILE A 39 16.43 -9.19 -3.58
C ILE A 39 16.60 -9.46 -5.08
N GLY A 40 17.64 -8.87 -5.68
CA GLY A 40 17.94 -9.04 -7.11
C GLY A 40 16.94 -8.37 -8.06
N TYR A 41 16.00 -7.59 -7.54
CA TYR A 41 15.09 -6.79 -8.34
C TYR A 41 15.84 -5.59 -8.96
N ASP A 42 15.64 -5.35 -10.25
CA ASP A 42 16.37 -4.31 -10.99
C ASP A 42 15.83 -2.89 -10.79
N GLY A 43 14.79 -2.75 -9.95
CA GLY A 43 14.13 -1.48 -9.65
C GLY A 43 13.17 -0.98 -10.74
N LYS A 44 12.93 -1.74 -11.82
CA LYS A 44 12.01 -1.36 -12.89
C LYS A 44 10.65 -1.99 -12.69
N VAL A 45 9.65 -1.15 -12.42
CA VAL A 45 8.25 -1.57 -12.37
C VAL A 45 7.54 -1.33 -13.71
N ASP A 46 6.65 -2.25 -14.07
CA ASP A 46 5.70 -2.07 -15.18
C ASP A 46 4.34 -1.66 -14.61
N MET A 47 4.08 -0.34 -14.62
CA MET A 47 2.82 0.22 -14.13
C MET A 47 1.63 -0.20 -14.99
N ASN A 48 1.82 -0.43 -16.29
CA ASN A 48 0.73 -0.81 -17.18
C ASN A 48 0.30 -2.25 -16.95
N ALA A 49 1.27 -3.16 -16.74
CA ALA A 49 0.99 -4.54 -16.34
C ALA A 49 0.25 -4.56 -15.00
N PHE A 50 0.72 -3.79 -14.01
CA PHE A 50 0.05 -3.65 -12.72
C PHE A 50 -1.41 -3.19 -12.87
N VAL A 51 -1.66 -2.10 -13.61
CA VAL A 51 -3.01 -1.56 -13.80
C VAL A 51 -3.91 -2.54 -14.53
N THR A 52 -3.39 -3.23 -15.55
CA THR A 52 -4.15 -4.24 -16.31
C THR A 52 -4.63 -5.35 -15.37
N ASP A 53 -3.78 -5.80 -14.46
CA ASP A 53 -4.12 -6.82 -13.48
C ASP A 53 -5.09 -6.29 -12.43
N ALA A 54 -4.85 -5.11 -11.88
CA ALA A 54 -5.72 -4.48 -10.89
C ALA A 54 -7.13 -4.17 -11.44
N GLN A 55 -7.27 -4.03 -12.76
CA GLN A 55 -8.57 -3.84 -13.43
C GLN A 55 -9.35 -5.14 -13.66
N ARG A 56 -8.68 -6.29 -13.71
CA ARG A 56 -9.31 -7.62 -13.93
C ARG A 56 -9.39 -8.48 -12.69
N GLY A 57 -8.65 -8.13 -11.64
CA GLY A 57 -8.54 -8.88 -10.40
C GLY A 57 -8.93 -8.05 -9.17
N VAL A 58 -8.84 -8.70 -8.02
CA VAL A 58 -9.06 -8.09 -6.71
C VAL A 58 -7.70 -7.80 -6.10
N TRP A 59 -7.44 -6.54 -5.79
CA TRP A 59 -6.31 -6.13 -4.95
C TRP A 59 -6.54 -6.66 -3.55
N VAL A 60 -5.55 -7.37 -3.00
CA VAL A 60 -5.55 -7.90 -1.64
C VAL A 60 -4.28 -7.45 -0.93
N VAL A 61 -4.41 -6.85 0.26
CA VAL A 61 -3.27 -6.51 1.12
C VAL A 61 -2.90 -7.70 1.99
N ASP A 62 -1.64 -8.13 1.91
CA ASP A 62 -1.10 -9.20 2.75
C ASP A 62 -0.49 -8.68 4.05
N ALA A 63 0.18 -7.52 3.97
CA ALA A 63 0.88 -6.90 5.07
C ALA A 63 0.99 -5.38 4.84
N CYS A 64 0.94 -4.62 5.92
CA CYS A 64 1.06 -3.16 5.88
C CYS A 64 1.84 -2.68 7.09
N ASP A 65 2.79 -1.77 6.88
CA ASP A 65 3.38 -0.98 7.96
C ASP A 65 2.86 0.44 7.87
N MET A 66 2.54 1.02 9.02
CA MET A 66 2.23 2.44 9.15
C MET A 66 3.39 3.16 9.83
N THR A 67 3.84 4.26 9.24
CA THR A 67 4.84 5.16 9.82
C THR A 67 4.19 6.50 10.12
N TYR A 68 4.13 6.85 11.41
CA TYR A 68 3.60 8.12 11.88
C TYR A 68 4.65 9.22 11.76
N THR A 69 4.23 10.48 11.83
CA THR A 69 5.17 11.61 11.75
C THR A 69 6.16 11.75 12.88
N ASP A 70 5.94 11.09 14.03
CA ASP A 70 6.95 10.99 15.08
C ASP A 70 8.04 9.94 14.77
N GLY A 71 7.96 9.29 13.60
CA GLY A 71 8.88 8.25 13.14
C GLY A 71 8.59 6.87 13.72
N LYS A 72 7.55 6.73 14.55
CA LYS A 72 7.12 5.43 15.06
C LYS A 72 6.56 4.61 13.91
N VAL A 73 6.96 3.33 13.88
CA VAL A 73 6.39 2.33 12.96
C VAL A 73 5.48 1.42 13.76
N SER A 74 4.25 1.22 13.30
CA SER A 74 3.36 0.16 13.77
C SER A 74 3.18 -0.89 12.69
N ASP A 75 3.17 -2.15 13.12
CA ASP A 75 2.66 -3.24 12.30
C ASP A 75 1.16 -3.01 12.11
N GLY A 76 0.75 -2.87 10.85
CA GLY A 76 -0.63 -2.64 10.46
C GLY A 76 -1.51 -3.89 10.55
N SER A 77 -0.94 -5.05 10.92
CA SER A 77 -1.64 -6.34 11.04
C SER A 77 -2.85 -6.33 12.01
N GLY A 78 -2.95 -5.33 12.89
CA GLY A 78 -4.04 -5.16 13.84
C GLY A 78 -5.19 -4.25 13.38
N TYR A 79 -5.10 -3.63 12.20
CA TYR A 79 -6.17 -2.81 11.65
C TYR A 79 -7.21 -3.66 10.89
N ASP A 80 -7.79 -4.65 11.60
CA ASP A 80 -8.99 -5.34 11.14
C ASP A 80 -10.14 -4.32 11.06
N GLY A 81 -10.53 -3.98 9.83
CA GLY A 81 -11.70 -3.16 9.54
C GLY A 81 -11.45 -1.66 9.29
N GLY A 82 -10.19 -1.21 9.20
CA GLY A 82 -9.87 0.21 9.07
C GLY A 82 -9.48 0.68 7.67
N THR A 83 -8.70 -0.10 6.92
CA THR A 83 -8.05 0.35 5.67
C THR A 83 -8.89 0.03 4.43
N LEU A 84 -9.40 1.06 3.76
CA LEU A 84 -10.16 0.92 2.49
C LEU A 84 -9.31 0.31 1.37
N ILE A 85 -7.99 0.21 1.54
CA ILE A 85 -7.09 -0.39 0.55
C ILE A 85 -6.98 -1.91 0.62
N ASN A 86 -7.62 -2.57 1.60
CA ASN A 86 -7.42 -4.00 1.85
C ASN A 86 -7.96 -4.87 0.71
N HIS A 87 -9.15 -4.54 0.22
CA HIS A 87 -9.82 -5.26 -0.86
C HIS A 87 -10.41 -4.26 -1.84
N MET A 88 -9.75 -4.10 -2.99
CA MET A 88 -10.16 -3.13 -4.01
C MET A 88 -10.26 -3.75 -5.39
N MET A 89 -11.14 -3.20 -6.22
CA MET A 89 -11.09 -3.38 -7.67
C MET A 89 -11.06 -2.01 -8.35
N LEU A 90 -10.06 -1.80 -9.20
CA LEU A 90 -9.87 -0.54 -9.93
C LEU A 90 -10.61 -0.63 -11.25
N LEU A 91 -11.79 -0.03 -11.39
CA LEU A 91 -12.57 -0.14 -12.64
C LEU A 91 -11.98 0.76 -13.73
N PRO A 92 -12.02 0.36 -15.02
CA PRO A 92 -11.52 1.17 -16.14
C PRO A 92 -12.14 2.57 -16.27
N THR A 93 -13.30 2.79 -15.66
CA THR A 93 -13.99 4.09 -15.61
C THR A 93 -13.36 5.10 -14.65
N GLY A 94 -12.34 4.70 -13.88
CA GLY A 94 -11.76 5.51 -12.80
C GLY A 94 -12.48 5.38 -11.46
N ILE A 95 -13.48 4.51 -11.36
CA ILE A 95 -14.17 4.17 -10.10
C ILE A 95 -13.39 3.07 -9.39
N CYS A 96 -13.22 3.18 -8.07
CA CYS A 96 -12.70 2.12 -7.23
C CYS A 96 -13.85 1.50 -6.43
N ARG A 97 -13.96 0.17 -6.48
CA ARG A 97 -14.82 -0.59 -5.57
C ARG A 97 -14.00 -1.03 -4.38
N THR A 98 -14.38 -0.55 -3.21
CA THR A 98 -13.78 -0.98 -1.95
C THR A 98 -14.71 -1.96 -1.26
N PHE A 99 -14.21 -3.13 -0.90
CA PHE A 99 -15.00 -4.20 -0.29
C PHE A 99 -14.72 -4.32 1.21
N PHE A 100 -15.78 -4.40 2.00
CA PHE A 100 -15.67 -4.46 3.46
C PHE A 100 -16.83 -5.25 4.07
N THR A 101 -16.55 -5.83 5.24
CA THR A 101 -17.54 -6.54 6.04
C THR A 101 -18.15 -5.57 7.05
N LEU A 102 -19.47 -5.55 7.16
CA LEU A 102 -20.17 -4.74 8.15
C LEU A 102 -19.94 -5.33 9.55
N MET A 103 -19.01 -4.75 10.32
CA MET A 103 -18.62 -5.31 11.64
C MET A 103 -19.71 -5.16 12.72
N HIS A 104 -20.52 -4.11 12.65
CA HIS A 104 -21.55 -3.81 13.67
C HIS A 104 -22.94 -4.36 13.33
N ILE A 105 -23.11 -4.87 12.12
CA ILE A 105 -24.34 -5.49 11.65
C ILE A 105 -23.95 -6.89 11.18
N PRO A 106 -24.30 -7.97 11.90
CA PRO A 106 -24.07 -9.32 11.40
C PRO A 106 -24.61 -9.43 9.97
N GLY A 107 -23.72 -9.53 9.00
CA GLY A 107 -24.05 -9.18 7.64
C GLY A 107 -23.01 -9.61 6.61
N PRO A 108 -23.33 -9.41 5.32
CA PRO A 108 -22.48 -9.80 4.22
C PRO A 108 -21.31 -8.82 4.05
N THR A 109 -20.29 -9.26 3.29
CA THR A 109 -19.38 -8.34 2.63
C THR A 109 -20.15 -7.56 1.55
N VAL A 110 -19.96 -6.25 1.53
CA VAL A 110 -20.55 -5.32 0.55
C VAL A 110 -19.44 -4.50 -0.10
N TYR A 111 -19.78 -3.75 -1.15
CA TYR A 111 -18.86 -2.78 -1.75
C TYR A 111 -19.36 -1.34 -1.65
N SER A 112 -18.43 -0.38 -1.67
CA SER A 112 -18.72 1.04 -1.90
C SER A 112 -18.00 1.53 -3.16
N GLU A 113 -18.66 2.43 -3.91
CA GLU A 113 -18.11 3.12 -5.10
C GLU A 113 -17.85 4.61 -4.83
N GLY A 114 -17.48 4.95 -3.59
CA GLY A 114 -17.16 6.32 -3.18
C GLY A 114 -15.76 6.81 -3.58
N ASP A 115 -14.88 5.88 -3.96
CA ASP A 115 -13.48 6.15 -4.25
C ASP A 115 -13.24 6.28 -5.76
N GLN A 116 -12.45 7.26 -6.15
CA GLN A 116 -11.94 7.47 -7.50
C GLN A 116 -10.47 7.10 -7.54
N TRP A 117 -9.98 6.62 -8.69
CA TRP A 117 -8.59 6.30 -8.88
C TRP A 117 -8.05 6.77 -10.23
N SER A 118 -6.74 7.04 -10.27
CA SER A 118 -6.00 7.34 -11.49
C SER A 118 -4.53 6.95 -11.35
N VAL A 119 -3.83 6.80 -12.48
CA VAL A 119 -2.36 6.85 -12.50
C VAL A 119 -1.95 8.31 -12.55
N SER A 120 -1.09 8.74 -11.63
CA SER A 120 -0.61 10.11 -11.56
C SER A 120 0.19 10.47 -12.81
N GLY A 121 -0.12 11.63 -13.41
CA GLY A 121 0.69 12.22 -14.49
C GLY A 121 1.91 12.99 -13.98
N GLU A 122 1.98 13.26 -12.67
CA GLU A 122 3.02 14.09 -12.05
C GLU A 122 4.03 13.25 -11.27
N MET A 123 3.56 12.19 -10.61
CA MET A 123 4.40 11.30 -9.80
C MET A 123 4.62 9.97 -10.52
N LYS A 124 5.89 9.57 -10.60
CA LYS A 124 6.30 8.36 -11.31
C LYS A 124 5.73 7.11 -10.62
N ASN A 125 5.10 6.23 -11.40
CA ASN A 125 4.57 4.93 -10.94
C ASN A 125 3.60 5.04 -9.77
N THR A 126 2.83 6.13 -9.70
CA THR A 126 1.99 6.42 -8.54
C THR A 126 0.52 6.29 -8.89
N LEU A 127 -0.23 5.56 -8.06
CA LEU A 127 -1.69 5.65 -8.02
C LEU A 127 -2.09 6.84 -7.16
N ALA A 128 -3.09 7.57 -7.63
CA ALA A 128 -3.80 8.57 -6.84
C ALA A 128 -5.24 8.09 -6.63
N LEU A 129 -5.64 7.99 -5.38
CA LEU A 129 -6.99 7.65 -4.93
C LEU A 129 -7.62 8.88 -4.28
N TYR A 130 -8.90 9.13 -4.56
CA TYR A 130 -9.62 10.29 -4.05
C TYR A 130 -11.07 9.95 -3.68
N ASN A 131 -11.54 10.40 -2.52
CA ASN A 131 -12.92 10.21 -2.08
C ASN A 131 -13.61 11.57 -1.83
N PRO A 132 -14.50 12.02 -2.73
CA PRO A 132 -15.21 13.28 -2.56
C PRO A 132 -16.14 13.31 -1.33
N GLY A 133 -16.68 12.16 -0.92
CA GLY A 133 -17.53 12.06 0.27
C GLY A 133 -16.78 12.35 1.57
N ILE A 134 -15.52 11.90 1.66
CA ILE A 134 -14.63 12.24 2.78
C ILE A 134 -14.27 13.73 2.76
N GLU A 135 -13.96 14.29 1.59
CA GLU A 135 -13.65 15.73 1.48
C GLU A 135 -14.84 16.60 1.91
N GLU A 136 -16.05 16.23 1.53
CA GLU A 136 -17.26 16.95 1.93
C GLU A 136 -17.50 16.82 3.44
N SER A 137 -17.38 15.62 4.00
CA SER A 137 -17.57 15.35 5.43
C SER A 137 -16.52 16.03 6.30
N ALA A 138 -15.30 16.24 5.78
CA ALA A 138 -14.22 16.87 6.52
C ALA A 138 -14.55 18.31 6.96
N LYS A 139 -15.39 19.02 6.20
CA LYS A 139 -15.84 20.38 6.52
C LYS A 139 -16.60 20.46 7.85
N THR A 140 -17.22 19.36 8.29
CA THR A 140 -18.10 19.35 9.47
C THR A 140 -17.62 18.41 10.58
N ALA A 141 -16.76 17.44 10.28
CA ALA A 141 -16.41 16.36 11.20
C ALA A 141 -14.99 16.43 11.82
N ASN A 142 -14.35 17.60 11.84
CA ASN A 142 -12.97 17.79 12.34
C ASN A 142 -11.93 16.87 11.66
N TYR A 143 -12.16 16.47 10.42
CA TYR A 143 -11.16 15.77 9.60
C TYR A 143 -10.33 16.76 8.80
N ASP A 144 -9.10 16.38 8.49
CA ASP A 144 -8.30 17.10 7.49
C ASP A 144 -8.88 16.84 6.09
N GLN A 145 -9.02 17.89 5.26
CA GLN A 145 -9.40 17.74 3.85
C GLN A 145 -8.42 16.86 3.03
N TYR A 146 -7.17 16.74 3.48
CA TYR A 146 -6.20 15.82 2.90
C TYR A 146 -6.50 14.35 3.25
N ALA A 147 -7.42 14.07 4.18
CA ALA A 147 -7.90 12.72 4.50
C ALA A 147 -8.64 12.06 3.32
N ALA A 148 -8.98 12.82 2.28
CA ALA A 148 -9.65 12.33 1.09
C ALA A 148 -8.71 11.82 -0.01
N ARG A 149 -7.38 11.87 0.14
CA ARG A 149 -6.44 11.71 -0.99
C ARG A 149 -5.27 10.77 -0.71
N THR A 150 -5.34 9.52 -1.18
CA THR A 150 -4.24 8.55 -1.02
C THR A 150 -3.33 8.53 -2.24
N THR A 151 -2.01 8.45 -2.01
CA THR A 151 -1.01 8.31 -3.07
C THR A 151 -0.15 7.09 -2.79
N LEU A 152 -0.02 6.18 -3.76
CA LEU A 152 0.72 4.92 -3.62
C LEU A 152 1.69 4.76 -4.80
N GLU A 153 2.99 4.90 -4.54
CA GLU A 153 4.06 4.61 -5.47
C GLU A 153 4.33 3.10 -5.52
N LEU A 154 4.24 2.53 -6.72
CA LEU A 154 4.60 1.14 -6.99
C LEU A 154 6.12 0.98 -7.01
N LEU A 155 6.63 0.15 -6.09
CA LEU A 155 8.05 -0.14 -5.93
C LEU A 155 8.45 -1.47 -6.54
N TYR A 156 7.53 -2.43 -6.53
CA TYR A 156 7.74 -3.79 -7.03
C TYR A 156 6.43 -4.29 -7.63
N TYR A 157 6.51 -4.95 -8.77
CA TYR A 157 5.40 -5.73 -9.30
C TYR A 157 5.89 -6.90 -10.13
N LYS A 158 5.50 -8.12 -9.75
CA LYS A 158 5.84 -9.33 -10.47
C LYS A 158 4.85 -10.44 -10.11
N ASP A 159 4.40 -11.19 -11.11
CA ASP A 159 3.53 -12.38 -10.95
C ASP A 159 2.32 -12.12 -10.04
N GLY A 160 1.70 -10.92 -10.18
CA GLY A 160 0.55 -10.49 -9.39
C GLY A 160 0.89 -9.93 -8.01
N VAL A 161 2.10 -10.12 -7.49
CA VAL A 161 2.56 -9.58 -6.19
C VAL A 161 3.08 -8.15 -6.38
N PHE A 162 2.71 -7.25 -5.46
CA PHE A 162 3.17 -5.86 -5.47
C PHE A 162 3.72 -5.41 -4.11
N VAL A 163 4.63 -4.43 -4.19
CA VAL A 163 5.01 -3.59 -3.05
C VAL A 163 4.73 -2.15 -3.41
N MET A 164 4.07 -1.43 -2.50
CA MET A 164 3.84 -0.01 -2.63
C MET A 164 4.28 0.73 -1.37
N LYS A 165 4.60 2.01 -1.54
CA LYS A 165 4.69 2.95 -0.42
C LYS A 165 3.89 4.19 -0.76
N GLY A 166 3.47 4.92 0.25
CA GLY A 166 3.01 6.26 0.00
C GLY A 166 2.21 6.82 1.16
N ARG A 167 1.45 7.87 0.87
CA ARG A 167 0.66 8.56 1.88
C ARG A 167 -0.70 7.90 1.96
N GLN A 168 -1.08 7.42 3.13
CA GLN A 168 -2.34 6.69 3.32
C GLN A 168 -3.37 7.46 4.15
N PRO A 169 -4.13 8.39 3.57
CA PRO A 169 -5.41 8.78 4.09
C PRO A 169 -6.51 7.92 3.46
N PHE A 170 -6.75 6.74 4.03
CA PHE A 170 -8.04 6.04 4.01
C PHE A 170 -8.06 4.98 5.12
N ALA A 171 -7.99 5.46 6.36
CA ALA A 171 -8.51 4.72 7.50
C ALA A 171 -9.76 5.44 8.00
N TYR A 172 -10.80 4.70 8.36
CA TYR A 172 -11.83 5.20 9.27
C TYR A 172 -11.12 5.78 10.50
N MET A 173 -11.40 7.05 10.85
CA MET A 173 -10.62 7.88 11.80
C MET A 173 -9.28 8.42 11.28
N GLY A 174 -9.16 8.68 9.97
CA GLY A 174 -7.98 9.28 9.34
C GLY A 174 -7.32 10.32 10.24
N GLY A 175 -6.10 10.00 10.71
CA GLY A 175 -5.25 10.81 11.57
C GLY A 175 -6.00 11.79 12.48
N GLN A 176 -6.39 11.37 13.68
CA GLN A 176 -7.27 12.20 14.52
C GLN A 176 -6.72 13.62 14.82
N THR A 177 -7.40 14.61 14.22
CA THR A 177 -7.88 15.89 14.80
C THR A 177 -6.96 17.14 14.86
N SER A 178 -7.64 18.27 15.15
CA SER A 178 -7.25 19.69 15.19
C SER A 178 -6.06 20.10 16.06
N LYS A 179 -5.25 19.16 16.57
CA LYS A 179 -3.99 19.41 17.31
C LYS A 179 -2.81 18.50 16.92
N GLY A 180 -2.92 17.75 15.82
CA GLY A 180 -1.79 17.15 15.09
C GLY A 180 -1.51 15.66 15.39
N VAL A 181 -1.63 14.85 14.33
CA VAL A 181 -0.68 13.80 13.89
C VAL A 181 -0.73 13.82 12.36
N TYR A 182 0.42 13.97 11.68
CA TYR A 182 0.50 14.07 10.23
C TYR A 182 0.63 12.68 9.58
N GLU A 183 0.24 12.66 8.30
CA GLU A 183 0.55 11.69 7.23
C GLU A 183 1.06 10.33 7.68
N ASP A 184 0.14 9.38 7.85
CA ASP A 184 0.48 7.98 8.04
C ASP A 184 1.05 7.44 6.72
N TYR A 185 2.38 7.42 6.60
CA TYR A 185 3.07 6.81 5.47
C TYR A 185 2.91 5.30 5.58
N CYS A 186 2.43 4.66 4.52
CA CYS A 186 2.29 3.22 4.48
C CYS A 186 3.42 2.58 3.65
N ARG A 187 3.76 1.35 4.01
CA ARG A 187 4.37 0.38 3.10
C ARG A 187 3.47 -0.84 3.04
N VAL A 188 3.06 -1.20 1.83
CA VAL A 188 2.07 -2.24 1.59
C VAL A 188 2.72 -3.34 0.79
N VAL A 189 2.52 -4.58 1.21
CA VAL A 189 2.73 -5.77 0.39
C VAL A 189 1.37 -6.39 0.13
N GLY A 190 1.11 -6.74 -1.11
CA GLY A 190 -0.12 -7.42 -1.47
C GLY A 190 -0.02 -8.15 -2.79
N HIS A 191 -1.15 -8.68 -3.22
CA HIS A 191 -1.26 -9.38 -4.49
C HIS A 191 -2.58 -9.05 -5.20
N ILE A 192 -2.61 -9.23 -6.52
CA ILE A 192 -3.82 -9.14 -7.32
C ILE A 192 -4.34 -10.55 -7.56
N ALA A 193 -5.45 -10.90 -6.90
CA ALA A 193 -6.15 -12.15 -7.12
C ALA A 193 -6.93 -12.11 -8.44
N THR A 194 -6.48 -12.89 -9.41
CA THR A 194 -7.10 -12.97 -10.76
C THR A 194 -7.78 -14.31 -11.02
N ASP A 195 -7.79 -15.22 -10.03
CA ASP A 195 -8.49 -16.49 -10.17
C ASP A 195 -10.00 -16.26 -10.28
N LYS A 196 -10.64 -17.04 -11.15
CA LYS A 196 -12.05 -16.84 -11.49
C LYS A 196 -12.97 -16.92 -10.28
N ALA A 197 -12.70 -17.84 -9.34
CA ALA A 197 -13.56 -18.03 -8.18
C ALA A 197 -13.55 -16.81 -7.25
N THR A 198 -12.37 -16.23 -7.00
CA THR A 198 -12.25 -14.99 -6.23
C THR A 198 -12.92 -13.83 -6.96
N VAL A 199 -12.61 -13.61 -8.23
CA VAL A 199 -13.17 -12.49 -9.00
C VAL A 199 -14.70 -12.57 -9.07
N ASP A 200 -15.26 -13.74 -9.42
CA ASP A 200 -16.71 -13.94 -9.48
C ASP A 200 -17.38 -13.68 -8.11
N ARG A 201 -16.75 -14.12 -7.01
CA ARG A 201 -17.26 -13.86 -5.65
C ARG A 201 -17.34 -12.36 -5.37
N TYR A 202 -16.28 -11.61 -5.63
CA TYR A 202 -16.26 -10.16 -5.37
C TYR A 202 -17.22 -9.40 -6.28
N LEU A 203 -17.34 -9.79 -7.55
CA LEU A 203 -18.32 -9.21 -8.47
C LEU A 203 -19.77 -9.52 -8.10
N SER A 204 -20.02 -10.59 -7.32
CA SER A 204 -21.35 -10.98 -6.86
C SER A 204 -21.86 -10.18 -5.65
N TYR A 205 -20.99 -9.48 -4.92
CA TYR A 205 -21.41 -8.65 -3.79
C TYR A 205 -22.25 -7.48 -4.27
N ILE A 206 -23.17 -7.04 -3.41
CA ILE A 206 -24.02 -5.86 -3.67
C ILE A 206 -23.39 -4.60 -3.08
N SER A 207 -23.85 -3.44 -3.54
CA SER A 207 -23.39 -2.17 -2.99
C SER A 207 -23.92 -1.97 -1.57
N TYR A 208 -23.18 -1.19 -0.77
CA TYR A 208 -23.58 -0.79 0.57
C TYR A 208 -24.92 -0.04 0.57
N GLU A 209 -25.16 0.83 -0.41
CA GLU A 209 -26.43 1.56 -0.54
C GLU A 209 -27.59 0.62 -0.88
N GLN A 210 -27.39 -0.35 -1.79
CA GLN A 210 -28.40 -1.37 -2.05
C GLN A 210 -28.70 -2.20 -0.79
N TYR A 211 -27.67 -2.62 -0.04
CA TYR A 211 -27.87 -3.37 1.19
C TYR A 211 -28.67 -2.57 2.23
N LYS A 212 -28.41 -1.27 2.36
CA LYS A 212 -29.19 -0.35 3.23
C LYS A 212 -30.65 -0.25 2.82
N GLU A 213 -30.92 -0.09 1.52
CA GLU A 213 -32.28 -0.01 0.98
C GLU A 213 -33.06 -1.30 1.20
N GLU A 214 -32.40 -2.46 1.04
CA GLU A 214 -33.02 -3.78 1.25
C GLU A 214 -33.17 -4.17 2.73
N ASN A 215 -32.44 -3.51 3.65
CA ASN A 215 -32.40 -3.84 5.08
C ASN A 215 -32.54 -2.59 5.98
N PRO A 216 -33.61 -1.78 5.84
CA PRO A 216 -33.75 -0.53 6.58
C PRO A 216 -33.78 -0.73 8.10
N ASP A 217 -34.29 -1.86 8.59
CA ASP A 217 -34.40 -2.16 10.03
C ASP A 217 -33.04 -2.37 10.74
N LYS A 218 -31.94 -2.47 9.98
CA LYS A 218 -30.59 -2.69 10.50
C LYS A 218 -29.77 -1.40 10.69
N PHE A 219 -30.28 -0.26 10.23
CA PHE A 219 -29.60 1.04 10.21
C PHE A 219 -30.43 2.13 10.93
#